data_AF-A0A8J6JHX8-F1
#
_entry.id   AF-A0A8J6JHX8-F1
#
_cell.length_a   1.000
_cell.length_b   1.000
_cell.length_c   1.000
_cell.angle_alpha   90.00
_cell.angle_beta   90.00
_cell.angle_gamma   90.00
#
_symmetry.space_group_name_H-M   'P 1'
#
loop_
_entity.id
_entity.type
_entity.pdbx_description
1 polymer ?
#
loop_
_entity_poly.entity_id
_entity_poly.type
_entity_poly.pdbx_seq_one_letter_code
_entity_poly.pdbx_strand_id
1 'polypeptide(L)'
;MVEYRYDPNCGSYGGGHMVDWVFHETGRRVLLENVDERAGVCTYEVVGPGTVRFRTEFYRIDALYKTIPRSWEVSVLVDESGALPNDYIPVEVEWRDLSPVWLDPREPFYTGIWDTEHGGPYELERMGAGRYEQLYDARIDADGLSFTFIPNADSMERYISFSPVATSAPDWETDFDRSSGIFTFRMRRVSLSCGSLPEEELRNFGTDQFIALYPYSFPAGSLGRDSHFLTDVQLAQDGEDTVVTARLTDNAGSFTVETGNLGQDNIPKLRVVFQEPEPGA
;
A
#
# COMPACT_ATOMS: atom_id res chain seq x y z
N MET A 1 31.45 12.41 -18.43
CA MET A 1 31.41 12.12 -16.97
C MET A 1 30.01 12.51 -16.48
N VAL A 2 29.38 11.78 -15.56
CA VAL A 2 28.00 12.04 -15.07
C VAL A 2 28.06 12.36 -13.57
N GLU A 3 27.36 13.40 -13.09
CA GLU A 3 27.28 13.80 -11.67
C GLU A 3 25.86 13.56 -11.21
N TYR A 4 25.75 13.09 -9.97
CA TYR A 4 24.50 12.80 -9.31
C TYR A 4 24.44 13.65 -8.05
N ARG A 5 23.35 14.39 -7.85
CA ARG A 5 23.12 15.15 -6.61
C ARG A 5 21.73 14.90 -6.08
N TYR A 6 21.68 14.46 -4.83
CA TYR A 6 20.46 14.44 -4.03
C TYR A 6 20.25 15.82 -3.41
N ASP A 7 19.07 16.41 -3.60
CA ASP A 7 18.70 17.69 -2.98
C ASP A 7 17.67 17.43 -1.86
N PRO A 8 18.07 17.47 -0.59
CA PRO A 8 17.16 17.27 0.54
C PRO A 8 16.20 18.45 0.77
N ASN A 9 16.36 19.59 0.07
CA ASN A 9 15.62 20.82 0.31
C ASN A 9 14.65 21.20 -0.82
N CYS A 10 14.33 20.30 -1.76
CA CYS A 10 13.47 20.67 -2.89
C CYS A 10 11.98 20.78 -2.49
N GLY A 11 11.56 22.02 -2.21
CA GLY A 11 10.26 22.60 -2.58
C GLY A 11 8.98 21.94 -2.06
N SER A 12 8.56 22.36 -0.87
CA SER A 12 7.16 22.32 -0.41
C SER A 12 6.26 23.21 -1.27
N TYR A 13 5.61 22.62 -2.28
CA TYR A 13 4.24 22.86 -2.82
C TYR A 13 4.17 22.28 -4.24
N GLY A 14 3.62 21.06 -4.39
CA GLY A 14 3.11 20.56 -5.68
C GLY A 14 4.12 20.12 -6.75
N GLY A 15 5.32 19.64 -6.41
CA GLY A 15 6.28 19.16 -7.41
C GLY A 15 7.27 18.15 -6.83
N GLY A 16 6.98 16.87 -7.04
CA GLY A 16 7.75 15.75 -6.51
C GLY A 16 8.97 15.42 -7.36
N HIS A 17 10.13 15.99 -7.04
CA HIS A 17 11.40 15.61 -7.67
C HIS A 17 12.31 14.95 -6.63
N MET A 18 13.00 13.86 -7.00
CA MET A 18 13.79 13.07 -6.03
C MET A 18 15.29 13.04 -6.32
N VAL A 19 15.67 13.06 -7.60
CA VAL A 19 17.07 13.03 -8.04
C VAL A 19 17.21 13.89 -9.30
N ASP A 20 18.19 14.80 -9.28
CA ASP A 20 18.62 15.55 -10.46
C ASP A 20 19.65 14.71 -11.23
N TRP A 21 19.29 14.28 -12.45
CA TRP A 21 20.25 13.67 -13.37
C TRP A 21 20.90 14.75 -14.25
N VAL A 22 22.22 14.92 -14.15
CA VAL A 22 22.95 15.96 -14.91
C VAL A 22 23.89 15.34 -15.95
N PHE A 23 23.62 15.60 -17.22
CA PHE A 23 24.50 15.24 -18.33
C PHE A 23 25.61 16.29 -18.47
N HIS A 24 26.84 16.03 -18.01
CA HIS A 24 27.88 17.08 -17.98
C HIS A 24 28.23 17.66 -19.35
N GLU A 25 28.16 16.85 -20.41
CA GLU A 25 28.56 17.32 -21.75
C GLU A 25 27.60 18.38 -22.30
N THR A 26 26.33 18.32 -21.90
CA THR A 26 25.27 19.24 -22.37
C THR A 26 24.77 20.18 -21.27
N GLY A 27 25.10 19.92 -20.00
CA GLY A 27 24.52 20.59 -18.84
C GLY A 27 23.03 20.31 -18.63
N ARG A 28 22.44 19.40 -19.42
CA ARG A 28 21.01 19.08 -19.36
C ARG A 28 20.67 18.39 -18.05
N ARG A 29 19.57 18.81 -17.44
CA ARG A 29 19.00 18.19 -16.24
C ARG A 29 17.75 17.40 -16.61
N VAL A 30 17.67 16.17 -16.13
CA VAL A 30 16.44 15.36 -16.16
C VAL A 30 16.01 15.15 -14.72
N LEU A 31 14.77 15.54 -14.45
CA LEU A 31 14.13 15.38 -13.15
C LEU A 31 13.52 13.97 -13.10
N LEU A 32 13.94 13.17 -12.13
CA LEU A 32 13.31 11.88 -11.85
C LEU A 32 12.18 12.11 -10.83
N GLU A 33 10.95 12.10 -11.32
CA GLU A 33 9.74 12.07 -10.50
C GLU A 33 9.51 10.64 -9.97
N ASN A 34 8.98 10.48 -8.75
CA ASN A 34 8.64 9.15 -8.24
C ASN A 34 7.40 8.60 -8.94
N VAL A 35 7.36 7.30 -9.25
CA VAL A 35 6.11 6.61 -9.61
C VAL A 35 5.16 6.50 -8.43
N ASP A 36 5.68 6.45 -7.21
CA ASP A 36 4.87 6.58 -6.01
C ASP A 36 4.95 8.03 -5.52
N GLU A 37 3.97 8.84 -5.95
CA GLU A 37 3.77 10.23 -5.48
C GLU A 37 3.68 10.34 -3.94
N ARG A 38 3.72 9.24 -3.18
CA ARG A 38 3.56 9.19 -1.73
C ARG A 38 4.80 8.69 -0.98
N ALA A 39 5.90 8.37 -1.66
CA ALA A 39 7.10 7.83 -1.02
C ALA A 39 8.34 8.72 -1.24
N GLY A 40 9.12 8.99 -0.19
CA GLY A 40 10.42 9.67 -0.26
C GLY A 40 11.56 8.68 -0.51
N VAL A 41 12.62 9.12 -1.20
CA VAL A 41 13.84 8.32 -1.44
C VAL A 41 14.82 8.52 -0.31
N CYS A 42 15.28 7.42 0.29
CA CYS A 42 16.26 7.45 1.36
C CYS A 42 17.66 7.01 0.94
N THR A 43 17.77 6.12 -0.03
CA THR A 43 19.07 5.73 -0.59
C THR A 43 18.95 5.53 -2.08
N TYR A 44 19.98 5.91 -2.83
CA TYR A 44 20.10 5.61 -4.26
C TYR A 44 21.49 5.06 -4.59
N GLU A 45 21.55 4.20 -5.59
CA GLU A 45 22.76 3.61 -6.15
C GLU A 45 22.70 3.77 -7.67
N VAL A 46 23.79 4.26 -8.26
CA VAL A 46 23.94 4.31 -9.71
C VAL A 46 24.45 2.94 -10.17
N VAL A 47 23.61 2.19 -10.88
CA VAL A 47 23.90 0.80 -11.30
C VAL A 47 24.32 0.69 -12.77
N GLY A 48 24.18 1.78 -13.54
CA GLY A 48 24.63 1.83 -14.93
C GLY A 48 24.46 3.21 -15.58
N PRO A 49 24.93 3.38 -16.83
CA PRO A 49 24.65 4.58 -17.61
C PRO A 49 23.13 4.75 -17.79
N GLY A 50 22.58 5.86 -17.31
CA GLY A 50 21.14 6.11 -17.34
C GLY A 50 20.33 5.41 -16.24
N THR A 51 20.90 4.51 -15.42
CA THR A 51 20.13 3.71 -14.46
C THR A 51 20.50 4.01 -13.01
N VAL A 52 19.48 4.35 -12.21
CA VAL A 52 19.56 4.51 -10.77
C VAL A 52 18.61 3.53 -10.10
N ARG A 53 19.13 2.79 -9.13
CA ARG A 53 18.34 2.04 -8.17
C ARG A 53 18.11 2.90 -6.96
N PHE A 54 16.91 2.92 -6.41
CA PHE A 54 16.65 3.60 -5.15
C PHE A 54 15.73 2.81 -4.24
N ARG A 55 15.82 3.11 -2.95
CA ARG A 55 14.93 2.58 -1.92
C ARG A 55 14.11 3.74 -1.37
N THR A 56 12.80 3.55 -1.26
CA THR A 56 11.94 4.49 -0.58
C THR A 56 11.99 4.25 0.92
N GLU A 57 11.89 5.33 1.69
CA GLU A 57 11.69 5.24 3.13
C GLU A 57 10.19 5.16 3.41
N PHE A 58 9.85 4.86 4.66
CA PHE A 58 8.48 4.89 5.18
C PHE A 58 7.78 6.25 5.01
N TYR A 59 8.47 7.28 4.53
CA TYR A 59 8.13 8.69 4.67
C TYR A 59 8.26 9.46 3.34
N ARG A 60 7.25 10.27 3.01
CA ARG A 60 7.42 11.43 2.12
C ARG A 60 7.20 12.70 2.92
N ILE A 61 7.94 13.75 2.57
CA ILE A 61 8.02 15.05 3.28
C ILE A 61 6.73 15.90 3.16
N ASP A 62 5.75 15.48 2.35
CA ASP A 62 4.46 16.15 2.17
C ASP A 62 3.22 15.29 2.51
N ALA A 63 3.36 13.95 2.57
CA ALA A 63 2.28 13.04 2.85
C ALA A 63 2.54 12.35 4.19
N LEU A 64 1.77 12.73 5.20
CA LEU A 64 1.71 12.16 6.56
C LEU A 64 1.30 10.67 6.54
N TYR A 65 1.77 9.81 5.63
CA TYR A 65 1.23 8.46 5.42
C TYR A 65 2.36 7.42 5.46
N LYS A 66 2.23 6.43 6.34
CA LYS A 66 3.19 5.33 6.51
C LYS A 66 2.79 4.14 5.64
N THR A 67 3.74 3.58 4.89
CA THR A 67 3.55 2.40 4.02
C THR A 67 4.73 1.44 4.14
N ILE A 68 4.61 0.23 3.58
CA ILE A 68 5.74 -0.69 3.44
C ILE A 68 6.78 -0.04 2.50
N PRO A 69 8.06 0.08 2.92
CA PRO A 69 9.10 0.62 2.05
C PRO A 69 9.24 -0.21 0.78
N ARG A 70 9.58 0.43 -0.33
CA ARG A 70 9.75 -0.25 -1.62
C ARG A 70 11.13 0.03 -2.21
N SER A 71 11.63 -0.92 -2.98
CA SER A 71 12.86 -0.74 -3.75
C SER A 71 12.49 -0.64 -5.22
N TRP A 72 13.03 0.37 -5.90
CA TRP A 72 12.74 0.67 -7.30
C TRP A 72 14.03 0.73 -8.11
N GLU A 73 13.98 0.28 -9.34
CA GLU A 73 14.97 0.61 -10.37
C GLU A 73 14.34 1.56 -11.37
N VAL A 74 15.09 2.60 -11.71
CA VAL A 74 14.70 3.62 -12.67
C VAL A 74 15.78 3.73 -13.72
N SER A 75 15.39 3.52 -14.97
CA SER A 75 16.26 3.74 -16.13
C SER A 75 15.77 4.93 -16.96
N VAL A 76 16.67 5.88 -17.18
CA VAL A 76 16.54 6.99 -18.13
C VAL A 76 17.05 6.53 -19.48
N LEU A 77 16.13 6.32 -20.42
CA LEU A 77 16.48 5.95 -21.79
C LEU A 77 16.86 7.20 -22.60
N VAL A 78 18.18 7.47 -22.71
CA VAL A 78 18.76 8.51 -23.58
C VAL A 78 19.94 7.95 -24.38
N ASP A 79 20.27 8.57 -25.51
CA ASP A 79 21.49 8.24 -26.25
C ASP A 79 22.77 8.74 -25.55
N GLU A 80 23.93 8.34 -26.07
CA GLU A 80 25.26 8.68 -25.52
C GLU A 80 25.51 10.20 -25.42
N SER A 81 24.73 11.02 -26.13
CA SER A 81 24.82 12.49 -26.14
C SER A 81 23.80 13.16 -25.20
N GLY A 82 22.91 12.39 -24.56
CA GLY A 82 21.80 12.92 -23.76
C GLY A 82 20.70 13.57 -24.61
N ALA A 83 20.69 13.29 -25.92
CA ALA A 83 19.66 13.77 -26.83
C ALA A 83 18.43 12.84 -26.76
N LEU A 84 17.25 13.44 -26.72
CA LEU A 84 16.00 12.70 -26.94
C LEU A 84 15.75 12.73 -28.46
N PRO A 85 15.27 11.65 -29.08
CA PRO A 85 14.65 11.76 -30.39
C PRO A 85 13.52 12.79 -30.28
N ASN A 86 13.60 13.82 -31.13
CA ASN A 86 12.83 15.07 -31.16
C ASN A 86 11.46 15.12 -30.45
N ASP A 87 11.20 16.30 -29.88
CA ASP A 87 9.91 16.87 -29.47
C ASP A 87 9.16 16.13 -28.34
N TYR A 88 9.42 16.59 -27.10
CA TYR A 88 8.51 16.47 -25.95
C TYR A 88 7.94 15.06 -25.68
N ILE A 89 8.72 14.02 -25.95
CA ILE A 89 8.38 12.68 -25.46
C ILE A 89 8.83 12.65 -23.99
N PRO A 90 7.94 12.32 -23.02
CA PRO A 90 8.38 12.06 -21.65
C PRO A 90 9.52 11.05 -21.74
N VAL A 91 10.63 11.35 -21.07
CA VAL A 91 11.73 10.38 -20.88
C VAL A 91 11.08 9.04 -20.63
N GLU A 92 11.34 8.04 -21.48
CA GLU A 92 10.78 6.72 -21.27
C GLU A 92 11.49 6.17 -20.02
N VAL A 93 10.81 6.29 -18.89
CA VAL A 93 11.31 5.83 -17.60
C VAL A 93 10.80 4.43 -17.40
N GLU A 94 11.70 3.45 -17.44
CA GLU A 94 11.35 2.09 -17.05
C GLU A 94 11.45 1.97 -15.53
N TRP A 95 10.33 1.62 -14.92
CA TRP A 95 10.20 1.39 -13.49
C TRP A 95 10.12 -0.09 -13.22
N ARG A 96 11.08 -0.60 -12.47
CA ARG A 96 11.07 -1.98 -12.00
C ARG A 96 10.91 -1.97 -10.49
N ASP A 97 9.77 -2.48 -10.01
CA ASP A 97 9.64 -2.85 -8.59
C ASP A 97 10.62 -4.01 -8.34
N LEU A 98 11.64 -3.75 -7.52
CA LEU A 98 12.76 -4.67 -7.37
C LEU A 98 12.53 -5.75 -6.33
N SER A 99 11.58 -5.59 -5.41
CA SER A 99 11.05 -6.62 -4.49
C SER A 99 10.28 -5.98 -3.35
N PRO A 100 9.31 -6.71 -2.76
CA PRO A 100 8.69 -6.34 -1.50
C PRO A 100 9.72 -6.28 -0.36
N VAL A 101 9.65 -5.24 0.47
CA VAL A 101 10.32 -5.28 1.77
C VAL A 101 9.56 -6.25 2.66
N TRP A 102 10.28 -7.25 3.14
CA TRP A 102 9.75 -8.28 4.03
C TRP A 102 9.91 -7.85 5.48
N LEU A 103 8.79 -7.83 6.20
CA LEU A 103 8.68 -7.46 7.60
C LEU A 103 8.72 -8.73 8.47
N ASP A 104 9.26 -8.63 9.68
CA ASP A 104 9.10 -9.70 10.67
C ASP A 104 7.66 -9.67 11.20
N PRO A 105 6.87 -10.76 11.07
CA PRO A 105 5.50 -10.81 11.59
C PRO A 105 5.43 -10.72 13.12
N ARG A 106 6.58 -10.79 13.81
CA ARG A 106 6.68 -10.67 15.27
C ARG A 106 6.93 -9.24 15.75
N GLU A 107 7.18 -8.32 14.82
CA GLU A 107 7.35 -6.90 15.11
C GLU A 107 6.11 -6.12 14.63
N PRO A 108 5.57 -5.20 15.44
CA PRO A 108 4.36 -4.48 15.09
C PRO A 108 4.61 -3.53 13.92
N PHE A 109 3.64 -3.46 13.01
CA PHE A 109 3.69 -2.55 11.87
C PHE A 109 2.35 -1.84 11.70
N TYR A 110 2.37 -0.65 11.12
CA TYR A 110 1.17 0.13 10.85
C TYR A 110 1.33 0.83 9.51
N THR A 111 0.28 0.83 8.70
CA THR A 111 0.12 1.68 7.52
C THR A 111 -1.10 2.57 7.69
N GLY A 112 -0.99 3.82 7.27
CA GLY A 112 -2.04 4.81 7.47
C GLY A 112 -1.47 6.18 7.76
N ILE A 113 -2.30 7.14 8.15
CA ILE A 113 -1.83 8.48 8.42
C ILE A 113 -1.00 8.48 9.72
N TRP A 114 0.24 8.97 9.66
CA TRP A 114 1.22 8.95 10.73
C TRP A 114 1.61 10.36 11.17
N ASP A 115 1.55 10.58 12.48
CA ASP A 115 2.08 11.74 13.17
C ASP A 115 3.57 11.55 13.45
N THR A 116 4.41 12.31 12.75
CA THR A 116 5.86 12.30 13.00
C THR A 116 6.28 13.02 14.25
N GLU A 117 5.53 14.04 14.66
CA GLU A 117 5.86 14.82 15.83
C GLU A 117 5.65 13.98 17.09
N HIS A 118 4.57 13.19 17.12
CA HIS A 118 4.17 12.39 18.28
C HIS A 118 4.50 10.89 18.15
N GLY A 119 4.91 10.42 16.97
CA GLY A 119 5.39 9.05 16.76
C GLY A 119 4.27 7.99 16.80
N GLY A 120 3.13 8.26 16.18
CA GLY A 120 1.98 7.34 16.16
C GLY A 120 0.97 7.67 15.07
N PRO A 121 -0.13 6.90 14.92
CA PRO A 121 -1.22 7.24 14.01
C PRO A 121 -1.78 8.66 14.27
N TYR A 122 -2.04 9.41 13.21
CA TYR A 122 -2.37 10.84 13.26
C TYR A 122 -3.75 11.12 13.86
N GLU A 123 -3.91 12.23 14.60
CA GLU A 123 -5.14 12.49 15.36
C GLU A 123 -6.41 12.68 14.52
N LEU A 124 -6.32 13.07 13.23
CA LEU A 124 -7.51 13.14 12.36
C LEU A 124 -8.15 11.77 12.13
N GLU A 125 -7.38 10.68 12.25
CA GLU A 125 -7.92 9.32 12.31
C GLU A 125 -8.76 9.06 13.57
N ARG A 126 -8.48 9.78 14.67
CA ARG A 126 -9.29 9.79 15.90
C ARG A 126 -10.51 10.71 15.79
N MET A 127 -10.55 11.61 14.80
CA MET A 127 -11.66 12.52 14.51
C MET A 127 -12.65 11.96 13.48
N GLY A 128 -12.53 10.70 13.08
CA GLY A 128 -13.47 10.05 12.16
C GLY A 128 -13.24 10.34 10.67
N ALA A 129 -12.19 11.10 10.33
CA ALA A 129 -11.78 11.27 8.94
C ALA A 129 -10.99 10.04 8.50
N GLY A 130 -11.62 9.19 7.70
CA GLY A 130 -11.02 7.99 7.14
C GLY A 130 -11.91 7.41 6.05
N ARG A 131 -11.34 6.52 5.24
CA ARG A 131 -12.14 5.72 4.31
C ARG A 131 -12.79 4.57 5.09
N TYR A 132 -14.06 4.31 4.78
CA TYR A 132 -14.82 3.21 5.35
C TYR A 132 -15.10 2.19 4.26
N GLU A 133 -14.74 0.95 4.55
CA GLU A 133 -14.94 -0.16 3.64
C GLU A 133 -15.80 -1.24 4.29
N GLN A 134 -16.41 -2.04 3.43
CA GLN A 134 -17.02 -3.30 3.79
C GLN A 134 -16.13 -4.42 3.24
N LEU A 135 -15.78 -5.41 4.08
CA LEU A 135 -15.10 -6.61 3.64
C LEU A 135 -16.03 -7.40 2.70
N TYR A 136 -15.58 -7.63 1.47
CA TYR A 136 -16.35 -8.36 0.47
C TYR A 136 -15.93 -9.82 0.33
N ASP A 137 -14.64 -10.11 0.49
CA ASP A 137 -14.12 -11.48 0.43
C ASP A 137 -12.85 -11.57 1.28
N ALA A 138 -12.68 -12.69 1.96
CA ALA A 138 -11.47 -13.04 2.70
C ALA A 138 -11.15 -14.52 2.53
N ARG A 139 -9.89 -14.85 2.22
CA ARG A 139 -9.46 -16.22 1.91
C ARG A 139 -8.06 -16.49 2.44
N ILE A 140 -7.82 -17.75 2.79
CA ILE A 140 -6.47 -18.29 3.01
C ILE A 140 -5.93 -18.75 1.65
N ASP A 141 -4.80 -18.19 1.26
CA ASP A 141 -4.02 -18.60 0.10
C ASP A 141 -2.94 -19.62 0.51
N ALA A 142 -2.29 -20.24 -0.48
CA ALA A 142 -1.19 -21.17 -0.23
C ALA A 142 -0.02 -20.50 0.55
N ASP A 143 0.16 -19.21 0.34
CA ASP A 143 1.26 -18.39 0.85
C ASP A 143 0.79 -17.20 1.71
N GLY A 144 -0.48 -17.16 2.13
CA GLY A 144 -0.94 -16.10 3.03
C GLY A 144 -2.44 -15.87 3.03
N LEU A 145 -2.86 -14.61 2.90
CA LEU A 145 -4.25 -14.17 3.02
C LEU A 145 -4.61 -13.18 1.92
N SER A 146 -5.80 -13.29 1.35
CA SER A 146 -6.34 -12.34 0.37
C SER A 146 -7.64 -11.73 0.86
N PHE A 147 -7.79 -10.43 0.64
CA PHE A 147 -8.96 -9.64 1.01
C PHE A 147 -9.41 -8.75 -0.15
N THR A 148 -10.72 -8.55 -0.27
CA THR A 148 -11.29 -7.55 -1.18
C THR A 148 -12.36 -6.73 -0.48
N PHE A 149 -12.59 -5.52 -1.00
CA PHE A 149 -13.38 -4.51 -0.32
C PHE A 149 -14.41 -3.86 -1.26
N ILE A 150 -15.55 -3.48 -0.71
CA ILE A 150 -16.58 -2.68 -1.38
C ILE A 150 -16.89 -1.44 -0.51
N PRO A 151 -17.56 -0.39 -1.04
CA PRO A 151 -17.99 0.73 -0.22
C PRO A 151 -18.84 0.29 0.98
N ASN A 152 -18.77 1.02 2.09
CA ASN A 152 -19.68 0.81 3.21
C ASN A 152 -20.99 1.59 2.99
N ALA A 153 -22.14 0.89 2.98
CA ALA A 153 -23.46 1.48 2.74
C ALA A 153 -24.30 1.71 4.01
N ASP A 154 -23.68 1.88 5.19
CA ASP A 154 -24.40 2.21 6.43
C ASP A 154 -24.86 3.68 6.48
N SER A 155 -24.14 4.57 5.79
CA SER A 155 -24.48 5.98 5.68
C SER A 155 -23.86 6.59 4.42
N MET A 156 -24.45 7.69 3.93
CA MET A 156 -23.88 8.39 2.77
C MET A 156 -22.46 8.88 3.04
N GLU A 157 -22.17 9.34 4.26
CA GLU A 157 -20.83 9.77 4.68
C GLU A 157 -19.79 8.65 4.52
N ARG A 158 -20.12 7.43 4.96
CA ARG A 158 -19.24 6.27 4.81
C ARG A 158 -19.12 5.86 3.35
N TYR A 159 -20.22 5.89 2.61
CA TYR A 159 -20.23 5.51 1.20
C TYR A 159 -19.35 6.43 0.34
N ILE A 160 -19.48 7.75 0.49
CA ILE A 160 -18.70 8.72 -0.32
C ILE A 160 -17.23 8.79 0.09
N SER A 161 -16.87 8.30 1.28
CA SER A 161 -15.46 8.16 1.68
C SER A 161 -14.72 7.19 0.76
N PHE A 162 -15.45 6.23 0.17
CA PHE A 162 -14.93 5.33 -0.85
C PHE A 162 -14.85 6.06 -2.19
N SER A 163 -13.63 6.32 -2.66
CA SER A 163 -13.41 6.88 -3.99
C SER A 163 -13.13 5.76 -4.98
N PRO A 164 -13.97 5.55 -6.02
CA PRO A 164 -13.76 4.50 -7.01
C PRO A 164 -12.50 4.72 -7.86
N VAL A 165 -11.93 5.94 -7.87
CA VAL A 165 -10.63 6.22 -8.50
C VAL A 165 -9.44 5.95 -7.57
N ALA A 166 -9.68 5.82 -6.26
CA ALA A 166 -8.66 5.52 -5.26
C ALA A 166 -8.71 4.03 -4.89
N THR A 167 -7.88 3.25 -5.55
CA THR A 167 -7.83 1.78 -5.42
C THR A 167 -6.87 1.30 -4.35
N SER A 168 -6.43 2.19 -3.46
CA SER A 168 -5.59 1.81 -2.31
C SER A 168 -6.32 0.81 -1.42
N ALA A 169 -5.59 -0.04 -0.72
CA ALA A 169 -6.15 -0.88 0.34
C ALA A 169 -6.49 -0.02 1.59
N PRO A 170 -7.36 -0.49 2.50
CA PRO A 170 -7.58 0.16 3.80
C PRO A 170 -6.28 0.28 4.59
N ASP A 171 -6.27 1.19 5.56
CA ASP A 171 -5.21 1.26 6.57
C ASP A 171 -5.21 -0.05 7.38
N TRP A 172 -4.03 -0.52 7.78
CA TRP A 172 -3.89 -1.77 8.51
C TRP A 172 -2.71 -1.76 9.47
N GLU A 173 -2.76 -2.64 10.46
CA GLU A 173 -1.67 -2.85 11.41
C GLU A 173 -1.51 -4.31 11.78
N THR A 174 -0.30 -4.64 12.22
CA THR A 174 0.05 -5.96 12.76
C THR A 174 0.53 -5.86 14.19
N ASP A 175 0.23 -6.89 14.96
CA ASP A 175 0.77 -7.09 16.30
C ASP A 175 1.01 -8.59 16.53
N PHE A 176 1.88 -8.91 17.50
CA PHE A 176 2.21 -10.28 17.85
C PHE A 176 2.31 -10.45 19.37
N ASP A 177 1.39 -11.24 19.92
CA ASP A 177 1.43 -11.63 21.32
C ASP A 177 2.38 -12.83 21.50
N ARG A 178 3.60 -12.54 21.99
CA ARG A 178 4.61 -13.57 22.27
C ARG A 178 4.16 -14.62 23.30
N SER A 179 3.20 -14.30 24.17
CA SER A 179 2.75 -15.22 25.22
C SER A 179 1.76 -16.26 24.70
N SER A 180 0.86 -15.86 23.80
CA SER A 180 -0.13 -16.73 23.20
C SER A 180 0.29 -17.27 21.82
N GLY A 181 1.30 -16.67 21.20
CA GLY A 181 1.76 -16.98 19.84
C GLY A 181 0.79 -16.52 18.74
N ILE A 182 -0.03 -15.52 19.03
CA ILE A 182 -1.06 -15.02 18.12
C ILE A 182 -0.52 -13.82 17.35
N PHE A 183 -0.51 -13.95 16.03
CA PHE A 183 -0.37 -12.86 15.08
C PHE A 183 -1.74 -12.23 14.82
N THR A 184 -1.78 -10.91 14.85
CA THR A 184 -2.97 -10.11 14.59
C THR A 184 -2.73 -9.25 13.38
N PHE A 185 -3.65 -9.26 12.42
CA PHE A 185 -3.72 -8.35 11.29
C PHE A 185 -5.05 -7.59 11.36
N ARG A 186 -5.00 -6.29 11.65
CA ARG A 186 -6.19 -5.43 11.81
C ARG A 186 -6.33 -4.53 10.59
N MET A 187 -7.48 -4.59 9.94
CA MET A 187 -7.88 -3.68 8.88
C MET A 187 -8.80 -2.60 9.48
N ARG A 188 -8.34 -1.36 9.44
CA ARG A 188 -8.99 -0.23 10.12
C ARG A 188 -10.21 0.24 9.34
N ARG A 189 -11.31 0.52 10.05
CA ARG A 189 -12.58 1.02 9.45
C ARG A 189 -13.17 0.09 8.38
N VAL A 190 -12.89 -1.20 8.50
CA VAL A 190 -13.47 -2.24 7.66
C VAL A 190 -14.57 -2.96 8.44
N SER A 191 -15.80 -2.89 7.94
CA SER A 191 -16.94 -3.61 8.51
C SER A 191 -17.09 -5.01 7.92
N LEU A 192 -17.52 -5.96 8.74
CA LEU A 192 -17.99 -7.28 8.30
C LEU A 192 -19.42 -7.24 7.78
N SER A 193 -20.24 -6.26 8.16
CA SER A 193 -21.58 -6.09 7.63
C SER A 193 -21.93 -4.64 7.42
N CYS A 194 -22.68 -4.34 6.37
CA CYS A 194 -23.25 -3.03 6.12
C CYS A 194 -24.71 -3.13 5.68
N GLY A 195 -25.45 -2.05 5.95
CA GLY A 195 -26.83 -1.87 5.54
C GLY A 195 -26.98 -1.56 4.05
N SER A 196 -28.01 -0.79 3.73
CA SER A 196 -28.26 -0.31 2.38
C SER A 196 -28.66 1.17 2.42
N LEU A 197 -28.35 1.85 1.32
CA LEU A 197 -28.81 3.22 1.03
C LEU A 197 -29.81 3.18 -0.13
N PRO A 198 -30.67 4.20 -0.28
CA PRO A 198 -31.56 4.31 -1.43
C PRO A 198 -30.77 4.29 -2.74
N GLU A 199 -31.17 3.44 -3.67
CA GLU A 199 -30.48 3.24 -4.95
C GLU A 199 -30.30 4.56 -5.73
N GLU A 200 -31.31 5.43 -5.71
CA GLU A 200 -31.26 6.74 -6.37
C GLU A 200 -30.15 7.66 -5.83
N GLU A 201 -29.78 7.51 -4.56
CA GLU A 201 -28.67 8.25 -3.97
C GLU A 201 -27.33 7.68 -4.46
N LEU A 202 -27.21 6.35 -4.53
CA LEU A 202 -25.97 5.65 -4.91
C LEU A 202 -25.60 5.84 -6.38
N ARG A 203 -26.59 5.91 -7.29
CA ARG A 203 -26.37 6.02 -8.74
C ARG A 203 -25.55 7.24 -9.17
N ASN A 204 -25.45 8.27 -8.34
CA ASN A 204 -24.70 9.49 -8.66
C ASN A 204 -23.19 9.36 -8.45
N PHE A 205 -22.69 8.23 -7.94
CA PHE A 205 -21.30 8.09 -7.48
C PHE A 205 -20.42 7.18 -8.37
N GLY A 206 -20.94 6.69 -9.50
CA GLY A 206 -20.15 5.85 -10.42
C GLY A 206 -19.78 4.48 -9.83
N THR A 207 -20.63 3.99 -8.93
CA THR A 207 -20.47 2.78 -8.11
C THR A 207 -21.64 1.81 -8.28
N ASP A 208 -22.32 1.89 -9.44
CA ASP A 208 -23.51 1.11 -9.79
C ASP A 208 -23.32 -0.40 -9.60
N GLN A 209 -22.10 -0.89 -9.84
CA GLN A 209 -21.73 -2.30 -9.70
C GLN A 209 -21.90 -2.83 -8.27
N PHE A 210 -21.86 -1.97 -7.25
CA PHE A 210 -21.99 -2.37 -5.84
C PHE A 210 -23.44 -2.34 -5.35
N ILE A 211 -24.33 -1.61 -6.01
CA ILE A 211 -25.71 -1.38 -5.52
C ILE A 211 -26.44 -2.70 -5.27
N ALA A 212 -26.28 -3.67 -6.18
CA ALA A 212 -26.93 -4.98 -6.08
C ALA A 212 -26.37 -5.87 -4.96
N LEU A 213 -25.25 -5.49 -4.34
CA LEU A 213 -24.64 -6.24 -3.24
C LEU A 213 -25.27 -5.90 -1.89
N TYR A 214 -25.93 -4.74 -1.75
CA TYR A 214 -26.42 -4.26 -0.45
C TYR A 214 -27.85 -4.75 -0.12
N PRO A 215 -28.15 -5.05 1.16
CA PRO A 215 -27.21 -5.10 2.28
C PRO A 215 -26.27 -6.31 2.17
N TYR A 216 -25.06 -6.17 2.69
CA TYR A 216 -24.02 -7.19 2.59
C TYR A 216 -23.47 -7.58 3.96
N SER A 217 -23.14 -8.87 4.13
CA SER A 217 -22.50 -9.37 5.34
C SER A 217 -21.54 -10.51 5.01
N PHE A 218 -20.30 -10.38 5.48
CA PHE A 218 -19.27 -11.40 5.46
C PHE A 218 -19.24 -12.12 6.82
N PRO A 219 -19.26 -13.47 6.86
CA PRO A 219 -19.34 -14.19 8.12
C PRO A 219 -18.05 -14.05 8.95
N ALA A 220 -18.21 -13.74 10.24
CA ALA A 220 -17.15 -13.87 11.23
C ALA A 220 -16.88 -15.35 11.56
N GLY A 221 -15.69 -15.63 12.09
CA GLY A 221 -15.23 -16.95 12.50
C GLY A 221 -14.08 -17.46 11.65
N SER A 222 -13.93 -18.79 11.58
CA SER A 222 -12.79 -19.41 10.91
C SER A 222 -12.80 -19.15 9.41
N LEU A 223 -11.65 -18.74 8.85
CA LEU A 223 -11.44 -18.59 7.41
C LEU A 223 -11.12 -19.91 6.69
N GLY A 224 -11.17 -21.04 7.41
CA GLY A 224 -11.04 -22.37 6.84
C GLY A 224 -9.75 -23.08 7.26
N ARG A 225 -9.12 -23.76 6.31
CA ARG A 225 -8.00 -24.67 6.59
C ARG A 225 -6.70 -23.90 6.74
N ASP A 226 -5.88 -24.39 7.66
CA ASP A 226 -4.49 -23.97 7.83
C ASP A 226 -3.70 -23.96 6.50
N SER A 227 -2.74 -23.05 6.42
CA SER A 227 -1.76 -22.97 5.33
C SER A 227 -0.37 -23.39 5.80
N HIS A 228 0.62 -23.30 4.91
CA HIS A 228 2.03 -23.54 5.25
C HIS A 228 2.57 -22.58 6.32
N PHE A 229 1.98 -21.39 6.42
CA PHE A 229 2.45 -20.27 7.24
C PHE A 229 1.54 -19.94 8.42
N LEU A 230 0.24 -20.25 8.32
CA LEU A 230 -0.78 -19.82 9.28
C LEU A 230 -1.66 -20.99 9.71
N THR A 231 -1.97 -21.06 11.00
CA THR A 231 -2.93 -22.02 11.55
C THR A 231 -3.99 -21.29 12.38
N ASP A 232 -5.18 -21.89 12.49
CA ASP A 232 -6.29 -21.35 13.29
C ASP A 232 -6.64 -19.88 12.93
N VAL A 233 -6.80 -19.61 11.63
CA VAL A 233 -7.12 -18.26 11.14
C VAL A 233 -8.58 -17.92 11.46
N GLN A 234 -8.78 -16.87 12.24
CA GLN A 234 -10.09 -16.38 12.67
C GLN A 234 -10.29 -14.94 12.23
N LEU A 235 -11.50 -14.62 11.79
CA LEU A 235 -11.94 -13.28 11.40
C LEU A 235 -13.00 -12.78 12.39
N ALA A 236 -12.86 -11.55 12.88
CA ALA A 236 -13.84 -10.95 13.78
C ALA A 236 -13.99 -9.44 13.54
N GLN A 237 -15.15 -8.89 13.90
CA GLN A 237 -15.34 -7.45 14.03
C GLN A 237 -14.85 -7.02 15.41
N ASP A 238 -14.04 -5.97 15.47
CA ASP A 238 -13.64 -5.29 16.69
C ASP A 238 -13.86 -3.78 16.55
N GLY A 239 -14.95 -3.27 17.15
CA GLY A 239 -15.37 -1.89 16.93
C GLY A 239 -15.68 -1.64 15.45
N GLU A 240 -15.02 -0.64 14.86
CA GLU A 240 -15.13 -0.32 13.42
C GLU A 240 -14.17 -1.11 12.54
N ASP A 241 -13.31 -1.94 13.13
CA ASP A 241 -12.27 -2.66 12.42
C ASP A 241 -12.61 -4.12 12.20
N THR A 242 -12.05 -4.69 11.14
CA THR A 242 -12.01 -6.14 10.95
C THR A 242 -10.64 -6.64 11.38
N VAL A 243 -10.61 -7.64 12.25
CA VAL A 243 -9.40 -8.23 12.79
C VAL A 243 -9.29 -9.68 12.34
N VAL A 244 -8.13 -10.03 11.80
CA VAL A 244 -7.72 -11.40 11.55
C VAL A 244 -6.72 -11.81 12.61
N THR A 245 -6.96 -12.93 13.28
CA THR A 245 -5.98 -13.55 14.17
C THR A 245 -5.57 -14.90 13.61
N ALA A 246 -4.31 -15.26 13.79
CA ALA A 246 -3.76 -16.54 13.36
C ALA A 246 -2.57 -16.92 14.24
N ARG A 247 -2.25 -18.22 14.28
CA ARG A 247 -0.97 -18.70 14.82
C ARG A 247 0.03 -18.84 13.68
N LEU A 248 1.20 -18.24 13.85
CA LEU A 248 2.32 -18.41 12.92
C LEU A 248 2.90 -19.82 13.05
N THR A 249 3.18 -20.47 11.91
CA THR A 249 4.01 -21.68 11.89
C THR A 249 5.49 -21.31 11.96
N ASP A 250 6.36 -22.29 12.19
CA ASP A 250 7.81 -22.10 12.13
C ASP A 250 8.29 -21.67 10.73
N ASN A 251 7.47 -21.89 9.69
CA ASN A 251 7.76 -21.47 8.33
C ASN A 251 7.44 -19.98 8.08
N ALA A 252 6.72 -19.29 8.98
CA ALA A 252 6.44 -17.87 8.82
C ALA A 252 7.64 -17.03 9.25
N GLY A 253 8.63 -16.92 8.35
CA GLY A 253 9.86 -16.16 8.56
C GLY A 253 9.62 -14.66 8.46
N SER A 254 8.99 -14.23 7.37
CA SER A 254 8.68 -12.82 7.13
C SER A 254 7.43 -12.65 6.26
N PHE A 255 6.86 -11.45 6.20
CA PHE A 255 5.68 -11.15 5.41
C PHE A 255 5.77 -9.81 4.66
N THR A 256 4.98 -9.66 3.61
CA THR A 256 4.75 -8.40 2.91
C THR A 256 3.26 -8.24 2.58
N VAL A 257 2.88 -7.05 2.12
CA VAL A 257 1.52 -6.76 1.67
C VAL A 257 1.52 -6.23 0.24
N GLU A 258 0.73 -6.88 -0.60
CA GLU A 258 0.45 -6.47 -1.96
C GLU A 258 -0.93 -5.79 -2.01
N THR A 259 -1.00 -4.64 -2.66
CA THR A 259 -2.25 -3.90 -2.86
C THR A 259 -2.54 -3.76 -4.34
N GLY A 260 -3.80 -3.69 -4.72
CA GLY A 260 -4.16 -3.37 -6.09
C GLY A 260 -5.66 -3.28 -6.32
N ASN A 261 -6.07 -3.40 -7.57
CA ASN A 261 -7.47 -3.39 -8.00
C ASN A 261 -7.78 -4.68 -8.77
N LEU A 262 -8.93 -5.30 -8.51
CA LEU A 262 -9.51 -6.29 -9.42
C LEU A 262 -10.22 -5.51 -10.55
N GLY A 263 -9.51 -5.33 -11.66
CA GLY A 263 -9.81 -4.33 -12.71
C GLY A 263 -11.26 -4.25 -13.21
N GLN A 264 -11.57 -3.13 -13.89
CA GLN A 264 -12.90 -2.70 -14.35
C GLN A 264 -13.95 -2.41 -13.26
N ASP A 265 -13.88 -3.08 -12.11
CA ASP A 265 -14.92 -2.96 -11.06
C ASP A 265 -14.52 -2.05 -9.89
N ASN A 266 -13.31 -1.50 -9.89
CA ASN A 266 -12.79 -0.63 -8.81
C ASN A 266 -12.86 -1.29 -7.42
N ILE A 267 -12.61 -2.59 -7.35
CA ILE A 267 -12.59 -3.38 -6.11
C ILE A 267 -11.15 -3.40 -5.58
N PRO A 268 -10.85 -2.71 -4.47
CA PRO A 268 -9.53 -2.77 -3.86
C PRO A 268 -9.26 -4.20 -3.37
N LYS A 269 -8.02 -4.65 -3.58
CA LYS A 269 -7.50 -5.91 -3.04
C LYS A 269 -6.31 -5.63 -2.14
N LEU A 270 -6.22 -6.42 -1.08
CA LEU A 270 -5.06 -6.51 -0.19
C LEU A 270 -4.69 -7.97 -0.05
N ARG A 271 -3.41 -8.29 -0.20
CA ARG A 271 -2.89 -9.64 0.00
C ARG A 271 -1.71 -9.62 0.93
N VAL A 272 -1.79 -10.39 2.01
CA VAL A 272 -0.68 -10.63 2.94
C VAL A 272 0.04 -11.87 2.44
N VAL A 273 1.33 -11.75 2.15
CA VAL A 273 2.16 -12.83 1.61
C VAL A 273 3.25 -13.16 2.61
N PHE A 274 3.45 -14.43 2.91
CA PHE A 274 4.49 -14.92 3.79
C PHE A 274 5.58 -15.63 2.99
N GLN A 275 6.79 -15.62 3.54
CA GLN A 275 7.90 -16.43 3.05
C GLN A 275 8.62 -17.14 4.19
N GLU A 276 9.31 -18.22 3.83
CA GLU A 276 10.14 -19.01 4.74
C GLU A 276 11.30 -18.18 5.31
N PRO A 277 11.80 -18.54 6.51
CA PRO A 277 13.05 -17.98 7.02
C PRO A 277 14.19 -18.23 6.03
N GLU A 278 15.14 -17.30 5.92
CA GLU A 278 16.33 -17.56 5.12
C GLU A 278 17.10 -18.77 5.69
N PRO A 279 17.64 -19.67 4.83
CA PRO A 279 18.37 -20.82 5.29
C PRO A 279 19.60 -20.40 6.12
N GLY A 280 19.57 -20.70 7.42
CA GLY A 280 20.70 -20.44 8.34
C GLY A 280 20.53 -19.27 9.31
N ALA A 281 19.31 -18.70 9.42
CA ALA A 281 18.92 -17.82 10.53
C ALA A 281 18.69 -18.58 11.84
#